data_AF-A0A2E1LHD7-F1
#
_entry.id   AF-A0A2E1LHD7-F1
#
_cell.length_a   1.000
_cell.length_b   1.000
_cell.length_c   1.000
_cell.angle_alpha   90.00
_cell.angle_beta   90.00
_cell.angle_gamma   90.00
#
_symmetry.space_group_name_H-M   'P 1'
#
loop_
_entity.id
_entity.type
_entity.pdbx_description
1 polymer ?
#
loop_
_entity_poly.entity_id
_entity_poly.type
_entity_poly.pdbx_seq_one_letter_code
_entity_poly.pdbx_strand_id
1 'polypeptide(L)'
;MGRWYTSAKTLLAGIAALSLGALTACVETTYTTMDGEVTTSTITSQAEPQYRMVMTPNGLRVITPEGYLINPEQAPANVQNMQPATPPVIAILLPLTGQLSEIGEAMKNGAELAIKDKGLVGTFETRIYDTRSNNTGAQAAATKALQEGAKVILGPLRGEAIAPVSRLASRRRVNVVSFSNDITRATPNAYVMGITPEAVTKRVLEYSARQGQPRIAVVAPSDTYGRAAADAANGLARYVGAEIVFTEIYPADANDRPGRAAVAQSVGERSNSFDAIYLPDTAEAGDMASLLYFYGVDPQRVRFLGVPIWDQQANQLISEQALLGAVYASPAERGFAAFQASFKAAFGSAPHPLSSVAYDGVAMALEIAGRVPNPAFSTGELERPQGFEGVDGPFALRFDKRVERGMAIKRISSVGLELVEDAPSTLYRNTTTSMSIQRPSSTTTISATQPTDASTTTSSYSTTRITQTEVYAPRSAGGWIGTGENRVWVPADS
;
A
#
# COMPACT_ATOMS: atom_id res chain seq x y z
N MET A 1 -34.00 36.18 -52.02
CA MET A 1 -34.68 36.56 -50.75
C MET A 1 -35.50 35.37 -50.27
N GLY A 2 -35.29 34.94 -49.01
CA GLY A 2 -36.10 34.02 -48.15
C GLY A 2 -36.52 32.65 -48.69
N ARG A 3 -35.98 31.47 -48.26
CA ARG A 3 -36.27 30.65 -47.04
C ARG A 3 -37.78 30.48 -46.77
N TRP A 4 -38.37 29.29 -46.54
CA TRP A 4 -38.12 28.23 -45.51
C TRP A 4 -38.73 26.86 -45.97
N TYR A 5 -38.04 25.70 -45.84
CA TYR A 5 -38.21 24.55 -44.89
C TYR A 5 -39.65 23.98 -44.75
N THR A 6 -39.99 22.67 -44.79
CA THR A 6 -39.41 21.39 -44.24
C THR A 6 -40.03 20.17 -44.99
N SER A 7 -39.27 19.13 -45.38
CA SER A 7 -39.04 17.80 -44.72
C SER A 7 -40.29 16.96 -44.40
N ALA A 8 -40.33 15.62 -44.42
CA ALA A 8 -39.60 14.50 -45.03
C ALA A 8 -40.39 13.24 -44.59
N LYS A 9 -40.50 12.22 -45.44
CA LYS A 9 -41.18 10.94 -45.19
C LYS A 9 -40.15 9.80 -45.14
N THR A 10 -40.62 8.64 -44.68
CA THR A 10 -40.23 7.26 -45.04
C THR A 10 -39.14 6.50 -44.25
N LEU A 11 -39.65 5.46 -43.56
CA LEU A 11 -39.37 4.01 -43.62
C LEU A 11 -38.02 3.42 -43.15
N LEU A 12 -38.20 2.43 -42.25
CA LEU A 12 -37.26 1.39 -41.84
C LEU A 12 -36.94 0.41 -42.99
N ALA A 13 -35.66 0.02 -43.07
CA ALA A 13 -35.22 -1.31 -43.50
C ALA A 13 -33.87 -1.62 -42.82
N GLY A 14 -33.76 -2.82 -42.24
CA GLY A 14 -32.60 -3.25 -41.45
C GLY A 14 -31.40 -3.68 -42.29
N ILE A 15 -30.21 -3.58 -41.69
CA ILE A 15 -28.99 -4.24 -42.12
C ILE A 15 -28.34 -4.84 -40.87
N ALA A 16 -28.18 -6.17 -40.86
CA ALA A 16 -27.33 -6.88 -39.92
C ALA A 16 -25.88 -6.80 -40.43
N ALA A 17 -24.97 -6.22 -39.63
CA ALA A 17 -23.54 -6.28 -39.86
C ALA A 17 -22.90 -7.10 -38.73
N LEU A 18 -22.38 -8.27 -39.10
CA LEU A 18 -21.42 -9.03 -38.30
C LEU A 18 -20.10 -8.26 -38.27
N SER A 19 -19.73 -7.70 -37.12
CA SER A 19 -18.37 -7.24 -36.86
C SER A 19 -17.78 -8.05 -35.71
N LEU A 20 -16.67 -8.74 -35.98
CA LEU A 20 -15.73 -9.20 -34.95
C LEU A 20 -15.15 -7.95 -34.29
N GLY A 21 -15.68 -7.57 -33.12
CA GLY A 21 -15.17 -6.47 -32.31
C GLY A 21 -14.22 -6.98 -31.25
N ALA A 22 -12.97 -6.51 -31.30
CA ALA A 22 -12.03 -6.61 -30.19
C ALA A 22 -12.68 -6.03 -28.92
N LEU A 23 -12.49 -6.70 -27.78
CA LEU A 23 -12.97 -6.27 -26.46
C LEU A 23 -12.26 -4.98 -26.02
N THR A 24 -12.85 -3.83 -26.33
CA THR A 24 -12.55 -2.55 -25.68
C THR A 24 -13.32 -2.49 -24.36
N ALA A 25 -12.60 -2.36 -23.24
CA ALA A 25 -13.22 -2.05 -21.95
C ALA A 25 -13.66 -0.58 -21.94
N CYS A 26 -14.93 -0.31 -22.23
CA CYS A 26 -15.55 1.00 -22.02
C CYS A 26 -16.04 1.10 -20.56
N VAL A 27 -15.61 2.12 -19.83
CA VAL A 27 -16.24 2.51 -18.57
C VAL A 27 -17.18 3.66 -18.87
N GLU A 28 -18.48 3.38 -18.93
CA GLU A 28 -19.51 4.41 -18.94
C GLU A 28 -19.80 4.83 -17.50
N THR A 29 -19.62 6.11 -17.20
CA THR A 29 -20.10 6.68 -15.93
C THR A 29 -21.26 7.60 -16.25
N THR A 30 -22.46 7.21 -15.83
CA THR A 30 -23.65 8.04 -15.93
C THR A 30 -23.81 8.82 -14.64
N TYR A 31 -23.94 10.14 -14.74
CA TYR A 31 -24.33 11.00 -13.62
C TYR A 31 -25.67 11.64 -13.95
N THR A 32 -26.56 11.73 -12.96
CA THR A 32 -27.82 12.44 -13.10
C THR A 32 -27.69 13.75 -12.34
N THR A 33 -27.88 14.88 -13.02
CA THR A 33 -27.96 16.18 -12.36
C THR A 33 -29.36 16.38 -11.76
N MET A 34 -29.50 17.24 -10.74
CA MET A 34 -30.75 17.43 -9.99
C MET A 34 -31.95 17.89 -10.84
N ASP A 35 -31.73 18.28 -12.09
CA ASP A 35 -32.76 18.73 -13.03
C ASP A 35 -33.27 17.62 -13.97
N GLY A 36 -32.87 16.36 -13.75
CA GLY A 36 -33.39 15.20 -14.47
C GLY A 36 -32.83 15.01 -15.89
N GLU A 37 -31.85 15.80 -16.31
CA GLU A 37 -31.11 15.54 -17.55
C GLU A 37 -30.01 14.48 -17.30
N VAL A 38 -30.12 13.38 -18.04
CA VAL A 38 -29.10 12.32 -18.09
C VAL A 38 -28.02 12.77 -19.07
N THR A 39 -26.85 13.15 -18.57
CA THR A 39 -25.66 13.39 -19.41
C THR A 39 -24.73 12.19 -19.32
N THR A 40 -24.63 11.43 -20.42
CA THR A 40 -23.66 10.34 -20.56
C THR A 40 -22.32 10.91 -20.97
N SER A 41 -21.32 10.84 -20.10
CA SER A 41 -19.93 11.19 -20.44
C SER A 41 -19.13 9.90 -20.61
N THR A 42 -18.84 9.54 -21.85
CA THR A 42 -17.94 8.43 -22.18
C THR A 42 -16.50 8.91 -21.99
N ILE A 43 -15.82 8.47 -20.92
CA ILE A 43 -14.37 8.65 -20.79
C ILE A 43 -13.70 7.46 -21.46
N THR A 44 -13.33 7.64 -22.73
CA THR A 44 -12.47 6.70 -23.44
C THR A 44 -11.04 6.88 -22.94
N SER A 45 -10.65 6.19 -21.87
CA SER A 45 -9.24 6.03 -21.50
C SER A 45 -8.59 5.01 -22.43
N GLN A 46 -8.40 5.39 -23.69
CA GLN A 46 -7.56 4.67 -24.64
C GLN A 46 -6.09 4.97 -24.36
N ALA A 47 -5.51 4.29 -23.37
CA ALA A 47 -4.09 3.97 -23.44
C ALA A 47 -4.01 2.57 -24.05
N GLU A 48 -4.13 2.48 -25.37
CA GLU A 48 -3.85 1.22 -26.05
C GLU A 48 -2.40 0.81 -25.74
N PRO A 49 -2.12 -0.46 -25.42
CA PRO A 49 -0.75 -0.92 -25.28
C PRO A 49 -0.08 -0.84 -26.65
N GLN A 50 0.79 0.16 -26.82
CA GLN A 50 1.48 0.45 -28.08
C GLN A 50 2.89 -0.14 -28.03
N TYR A 51 3.38 -0.59 -29.19
CA TYR A 51 4.79 -0.98 -29.32
C TYR A 51 5.72 0.21 -28.98
N ARG A 52 6.85 -0.05 -28.32
CA ARG A 52 7.83 0.99 -27.96
C ARG A 52 9.24 0.64 -28.40
N MET A 53 9.90 1.53 -29.14
CA MET A 53 11.34 1.47 -29.33
C MET A 53 12.08 1.87 -28.05
N VAL A 54 12.90 0.97 -27.53
CA VAL A 54 13.73 1.16 -26.35
C VAL A 54 15.18 0.84 -26.64
N MET A 55 16.10 1.61 -26.07
CA MET A 55 17.51 1.30 -26.11
C MET A 55 17.87 0.35 -24.97
N THR A 56 18.48 -0.79 -25.32
CA THR A 56 19.01 -1.77 -24.36
C THR A 56 20.53 -1.86 -24.49
N PRO A 57 21.27 -2.46 -23.53
CA PRO A 57 22.71 -2.74 -23.67
C PRO A 57 23.03 -3.55 -24.93
N ASN A 58 22.07 -4.36 -25.40
CA ASN A 58 22.19 -5.19 -26.60
C ASN A 58 21.62 -4.49 -27.85
N GLY A 59 21.53 -3.16 -27.85
CA GLY A 59 21.04 -2.33 -28.96
C GLY A 59 19.55 -1.99 -28.88
N LEU A 60 19.04 -1.44 -29.99
CA LEU A 60 17.65 -1.03 -30.13
C LEU A 60 16.71 -2.24 -30.10
N ARG A 61 15.67 -2.19 -29.27
CA ARG A 61 14.63 -3.21 -29.15
C ARG A 61 13.25 -2.59 -29.25
N VAL A 62 12.26 -3.42 -29.53
CA VAL A 62 10.86 -3.02 -29.45
C VAL A 62 10.19 -3.79 -28.32
N ILE A 63 9.51 -3.09 -27.42
CA ILE A 63 8.60 -3.70 -26.44
C ILE A 63 7.24 -3.85 -27.10
N THR A 64 6.70 -5.07 -27.12
CA THR A 64 5.37 -5.35 -27.66
C THR A 64 4.27 -4.89 -26.68
N PRO A 65 3.01 -4.77 -27.14
CA PRO A 65 1.86 -4.51 -26.25
C PRO A 65 1.77 -5.47 -25.06
N GLU A 66 2.24 -6.70 -25.24
CA GLU A 66 2.26 -7.78 -24.24
C GLU A 66 3.53 -7.75 -23.36
N GLY A 67 4.43 -6.79 -23.56
CA GLY A 67 5.61 -6.58 -22.73
C GLY A 67 6.87 -7.35 -23.16
N TYR A 68 6.86 -8.02 -24.31
CA TYR A 68 8.03 -8.77 -24.80
C TYR A 68 9.04 -7.85 -25.50
N LEU A 69 10.34 -8.11 -25.31
CA LEU A 69 11.40 -7.45 -26.08
C LEU A 69 11.67 -8.22 -27.37
N ILE A 70 11.39 -7.61 -28.51
CA ILE A 70 11.65 -8.16 -29.85
C ILE A 70 12.68 -7.32 -30.60
N ASN A 71 13.28 -7.89 -31.65
CA ASN A 71 14.09 -7.12 -32.59
C ASN A 71 13.18 -6.13 -33.32
N PRO A 72 13.65 -4.91 -33.65
CA PRO A 72 12.88 -3.94 -34.44
C PRO A 72 12.33 -4.53 -35.75
N GLU A 73 13.11 -5.38 -36.41
CA GLU A 73 12.74 -6.08 -37.65
C GLU A 73 11.51 -7.00 -37.51
N GLN A 74 11.22 -7.45 -36.29
CA GLN A 74 10.08 -8.31 -35.96
C GLN A 74 8.82 -7.49 -35.62
N ALA A 75 8.95 -6.18 -35.43
CA ALA A 75 7.83 -5.30 -35.14
C ALA A 75 7.08 -4.89 -36.42
N PRO A 76 5.78 -4.55 -36.32
CA PRO A 76 5.02 -3.99 -37.44
C PRO A 76 5.72 -2.79 -38.10
N ALA A 77 5.55 -2.60 -39.41
CA ALA A 77 6.27 -1.59 -40.19
C ALA A 77 6.07 -0.15 -39.70
N ASN A 78 4.92 0.17 -39.09
CA ASN A 78 4.66 1.47 -38.47
C ASN A 78 5.49 1.72 -37.19
N VAL A 79 6.01 0.68 -36.56
CA VAL A 79 6.83 0.72 -35.34
C VAL A 79 8.32 0.80 -35.69
N GLN A 80 8.74 0.18 -36.80
CA GLN A 80 10.12 0.19 -37.29
C GLN A 80 10.65 1.60 -37.54
N ASN A 81 9.76 2.56 -37.80
CA ASN A 81 10.09 3.96 -38.05
C ASN A 81 9.88 4.88 -36.81
N MET A 82 9.54 4.33 -35.64
CA MET A 82 9.44 5.12 -34.42
C MET A 82 10.82 5.59 -33.95
N GLN A 83 10.87 6.73 -33.27
CA GLN A 83 12.10 7.19 -32.63
C GLN A 83 12.17 6.64 -31.21
N PRO A 84 13.34 6.22 -30.69
CA PRO A 84 13.46 5.71 -29.33
C PRO A 84 13.00 6.80 -28.35
N ALA A 85 11.98 6.50 -27.55
CA ALA A 85 11.56 7.43 -26.51
C ALA A 85 12.69 7.53 -25.47
N THR A 86 13.05 8.76 -25.06
CA THR A 86 13.97 8.92 -23.92
C THR A 86 13.30 8.33 -22.68
N PRO A 87 13.93 7.35 -22.00
CA PRO A 87 13.32 6.73 -20.85
C PRO A 87 13.03 7.75 -19.74
N PRO A 88 11.91 7.64 -19.03
CA PRO A 88 11.63 8.50 -17.88
C PRO A 88 12.71 8.32 -16.81
N VAL A 89 13.22 9.44 -16.29
CA VAL A 89 14.20 9.42 -15.19
C VAL A 89 13.47 9.30 -13.85
N ILE A 90 13.80 8.26 -13.08
CA ILE A 90 13.40 8.06 -11.69
C ILE A 90 14.57 8.49 -10.81
N ALA A 91 14.39 9.58 -10.07
CA ALA A 91 15.42 10.08 -9.17
C ALA A 91 15.30 9.44 -7.78
N ILE A 92 16.42 9.00 -7.23
CA ILE A 92 16.48 8.37 -5.90
C ILE A 92 17.42 9.20 -5.04
N LEU A 93 16.90 9.82 -3.98
CA LEU A 93 17.62 10.71 -3.08
C LEU A 93 17.95 9.97 -1.78
N LEU A 94 19.23 9.63 -1.60
CA LEU A 94 19.73 8.86 -0.46
C LEU A 94 20.84 9.63 0.27
N PRO A 95 21.01 9.48 1.59
CA PRO A 95 22.13 10.08 2.31
C PRO A 95 23.39 9.22 2.17
N LEU A 96 24.05 9.27 1.01
CA LEU A 96 25.25 8.45 0.74
C LEU A 96 26.50 8.95 1.47
N THR A 97 26.49 10.23 1.87
CA THR A 97 27.53 10.81 2.73
C THR A 97 26.93 11.49 3.97
N GLY A 98 27.79 11.79 4.95
CA GLY A 98 27.40 12.39 6.23
C GLY A 98 26.99 11.35 7.27
N GLN A 99 26.30 11.79 8.33
CA GLN A 99 25.99 10.97 9.51
C GLN A 99 25.17 9.70 9.20
N LEU A 100 24.35 9.72 8.14
CA LEU A 100 23.48 8.59 7.78
C LEU A 100 24.04 7.77 6.60
N SER A 101 25.34 7.87 6.29
CA SER A 101 25.95 7.20 5.12
C SER A 101 25.79 5.68 5.12
N GLU A 102 25.91 5.04 6.29
CA GLU A 102 25.74 3.58 6.41
C GLU A 102 24.30 3.15 6.07
N ILE A 103 23.31 3.89 6.57
CA ILE A 103 21.90 3.69 6.24
C ILE A 103 21.67 3.99 4.74
N GLY A 104 22.28 5.06 4.21
CA GLY A 104 22.18 5.43 2.81
C GLY A 104 22.71 4.37 1.87
N GLU A 105 23.85 3.74 2.18
CA GLU A 105 24.41 2.64 1.39
C GLU A 105 23.53 1.40 1.46
N ALA A 106 22.99 1.06 2.64
CA ALA A 106 22.06 -0.06 2.76
C ALA A 106 20.77 0.18 1.95
N MET A 107 20.26 1.41 1.91
CA MET A 107 19.11 1.79 1.08
C MET A 107 19.46 1.77 -0.42
N LYS A 108 20.66 2.19 -0.80
CA LYS A 108 21.15 2.10 -2.18
C LYS A 108 21.18 0.66 -2.66
N ASN A 109 21.69 -0.27 -1.84
CA ASN A 109 21.67 -1.69 -2.15
C ASN A 109 20.24 -2.23 -2.32
N GLY A 110 19.29 -1.78 -1.49
CA GLY A 110 17.87 -2.11 -1.65
C GLY A 110 17.28 -1.60 -2.97
N ALA A 111 17.58 -0.36 -3.35
CA ALA A 111 17.17 0.23 -4.61
C ALA A 111 17.77 -0.49 -5.83
N GLU A 112 19.07 -0.80 -5.79
CA GLU A 112 19.77 -1.54 -6.85
C GLU A 112 19.21 -2.96 -7.03
N LEU A 113 18.85 -3.63 -5.93
CA LEU A 113 18.20 -4.93 -5.98
C LEU A 113 16.81 -4.85 -6.65
N ALA A 114 16.01 -3.83 -6.33
CA ALA A 114 14.72 -3.63 -7.00
C ALA A 114 14.88 -3.39 -8.51
N ILE A 115 15.89 -2.61 -8.91
CA ILE A 115 16.22 -2.40 -10.33
C ILE A 115 16.61 -3.72 -11.00
N LYS A 116 17.40 -4.56 -10.32
CA LYS A 116 17.78 -5.88 -10.84
C LYS A 116 16.57 -6.81 -10.98
N ASP A 117 15.70 -6.84 -9.97
CA ASP A 117 14.61 -7.81 -9.89
C ASP A 117 13.40 -7.44 -10.78
N LYS A 118 13.10 -6.15 -10.90
CA LYS A 118 11.88 -5.63 -11.54
C LYS A 118 12.17 -4.78 -12.78
N GLY A 119 13.44 -4.43 -13.00
CA GLY A 119 13.80 -3.51 -14.05
C GLY A 119 13.68 -4.09 -15.45
N LEU A 120 12.86 -3.43 -16.27
CA LEU A 120 12.84 -3.64 -17.71
C LEU A 120 13.79 -2.66 -18.38
N VAL A 121 14.81 -3.19 -19.03
CA VAL A 121 15.84 -2.40 -19.70
C VAL A 121 15.23 -1.47 -20.76
N GLY A 122 15.66 -0.20 -20.75
CA GLY A 122 15.24 0.81 -21.73
C GLY A 122 13.84 1.38 -21.48
N THR A 123 13.18 0.98 -20.39
CA THR A 123 11.83 1.46 -20.03
C THR A 123 11.84 2.64 -19.06
N PHE A 124 12.95 2.83 -18.35
CA PHE A 124 13.22 3.92 -17.42
C PHE A 124 14.74 4.10 -17.29
N GLU A 125 15.13 5.20 -16.64
CA GLU A 125 16.49 5.41 -16.16
C GLU A 125 16.44 5.75 -14.66
N THR A 126 17.12 4.99 -13.82
CA THR A 126 17.24 5.31 -12.39
C THR A 126 18.53 6.07 -12.12
N ARG A 127 18.46 7.18 -11.41
CA ARG A 127 19.63 7.96 -10.99
C ARG A 127 19.62 8.20 -9.50
N ILE A 128 20.72 7.88 -8.83
CA ILE A 128 20.89 8.04 -7.39
C ILE A 128 21.65 9.34 -7.11
N TYR A 129 21.14 10.15 -6.19
CA TYR A 129 21.69 11.44 -5.80
C TYR A 129 21.94 11.50 -4.30
N ASP A 130 23.13 11.94 -3.92
CA ASP A 130 23.53 12.07 -2.52
C ASP A 130 22.93 13.33 -1.86
N THR A 131 22.19 13.11 -0.77
CA THR A 131 21.58 14.15 0.06
C THR A 131 22.49 14.63 1.21
N ARG A 132 23.64 13.99 1.42
CA ARG A 132 24.64 14.35 2.44
C ARG A 132 24.13 14.39 3.88
N SER A 133 23.04 13.66 4.14
CA SER A 133 22.37 13.61 5.45
C SER A 133 21.83 14.97 5.95
N ASN A 134 21.62 15.97 5.08
CA ASN A 134 21.16 17.31 5.48
C ASN A 134 20.23 17.99 4.45
N ASN A 135 19.53 19.04 4.88
CA ASN A 135 18.53 19.74 4.06
C ASN A 135 19.11 20.39 2.80
N THR A 136 20.26 21.05 2.92
CA THR A 136 20.92 21.72 1.79
C THR A 136 21.35 20.71 0.73
N GLY A 137 21.90 19.57 1.15
CA GLY A 137 22.26 18.47 0.27
C GLY A 137 21.04 17.85 -0.42
N ALA A 138 19.94 17.63 0.31
CA ALA A 138 18.70 17.14 -0.27
C ALA A 138 18.11 18.10 -1.32
N GLN A 139 18.13 19.41 -1.07
CA GLN A 139 17.69 20.42 -2.05
C GLN A 139 18.59 20.45 -3.30
N ALA A 140 19.91 20.34 -3.12
CA ALA A 140 20.86 20.29 -4.24
C ALA A 140 20.65 19.03 -5.09
N ALA A 141 20.48 17.87 -4.45
CA ALA A 141 20.17 16.60 -5.09
C ALA A 141 18.85 16.68 -5.88
N ALA A 142 17.78 17.21 -5.28
CA ALA A 142 16.50 17.41 -5.95
C ALA A 142 16.61 18.38 -7.14
N THR A 143 17.33 19.49 -6.99
CA THR A 143 17.54 20.45 -8.07
C THR A 143 18.22 19.81 -9.26
N LYS A 144 19.29 19.03 -9.00
CA LYS A 144 20.02 18.29 -10.04
C LYS A 144 19.13 17.25 -10.72
N ALA A 145 18.42 16.43 -9.94
CA ALA A 145 17.46 15.45 -10.46
C ALA A 145 16.39 16.10 -11.37
N LEU A 146 15.83 17.23 -10.95
CA LEU A 146 14.84 17.97 -11.73
C LEU A 146 15.41 18.55 -13.02
N GLN A 147 16.62 19.11 -12.99
CA GLN A 147 17.34 19.59 -14.17
C GLN A 147 17.60 18.47 -15.18
N GLU A 148 17.89 17.29 -14.67
CA GLU A 148 18.14 16.06 -15.43
C GLU A 148 16.87 15.34 -15.91
N GLY A 149 15.68 15.92 -15.67
CA GLY A 149 14.43 15.45 -16.26
C GLY A 149 13.68 14.42 -15.43
N ALA A 150 13.95 14.30 -14.13
CA ALA A 150 13.24 13.41 -13.23
C ALA A 150 11.71 13.56 -13.34
N LYS A 151 11.01 12.44 -13.48
CA LYS A 151 9.53 12.35 -13.54
C LYS A 151 8.90 12.05 -12.18
N VAL A 152 9.68 11.46 -11.28
CA VAL A 152 9.36 11.24 -9.87
C VAL A 152 10.65 11.32 -9.05
N ILE A 153 10.51 11.73 -7.81
CA ILE A 153 11.59 11.71 -6.81
C ILE A 153 11.22 10.70 -5.73
N LEU A 154 12.06 9.69 -5.53
CA LEU A 154 12.00 8.78 -4.40
C LEU A 154 13.01 9.25 -3.34
N GLY A 155 12.59 9.36 -2.09
CA GLY A 155 13.31 10.11 -1.05
C GLY A 155 12.84 11.58 -0.96
N PRO A 156 13.40 12.39 -0.05
CA PRO A 156 14.53 12.08 0.84
C PRO A 156 14.13 11.17 2.01
N LEU A 157 15.12 10.74 2.81
CA LEU A 157 14.91 9.98 4.05
C LEU A 157 14.50 10.87 5.23
N ARG A 158 15.12 12.05 5.38
CA ARG A 158 14.87 12.96 6.51
C ARG A 158 13.59 13.77 6.31
N GLY A 159 12.74 13.80 7.34
CA GLY A 159 11.41 14.43 7.27
C GLY A 159 11.47 15.94 7.01
N GLU A 160 12.42 16.64 7.64
CA GLU A 160 12.60 18.08 7.47
C GLU A 160 13.05 18.50 6.07
N ALA A 161 13.59 17.57 5.27
CA ALA A 161 13.98 17.82 3.89
C ALA A 161 12.80 17.69 2.91
N ILE A 162 11.66 17.12 3.34
CA ILE A 162 10.50 16.86 2.47
C ILE A 162 9.92 18.17 1.95
N ALA A 163 9.58 19.11 2.83
CA ALA A 163 8.98 20.38 2.46
C ALA A 163 9.82 21.21 1.45
N PRO A 164 11.14 21.42 1.66
CA PRO A 164 11.94 22.13 0.67
C PRO A 164 12.12 21.38 -0.65
N VAL A 165 12.26 20.05 -0.64
CA VAL A 165 12.35 19.23 -1.88
C VAL A 165 11.03 19.25 -2.65
N SER A 166 9.91 19.07 -1.95
CA SER A 166 8.54 19.15 -2.49
C SER A 166 8.29 20.47 -3.22
N ARG A 167 8.71 21.59 -2.65
CA ARG A 167 8.54 22.93 -3.24
C ARG A 167 9.33 23.11 -4.55
N LEU A 168 10.49 22.47 -4.67
CA LEU A 168 11.27 22.47 -5.91
C LEU A 168 10.59 21.59 -6.96
N ALA A 169 10.14 20.39 -6.55
CA ALA A 169 9.50 19.41 -7.42
C ALA A 169 8.16 19.90 -7.98
N SER A 170 7.36 20.59 -7.17
CA SER A 170 6.03 21.08 -7.57
C SER A 170 6.08 22.07 -8.74
N ARG A 171 7.15 22.87 -8.87
CA ARG A 171 7.38 23.79 -10.00
C ARG A 171 7.47 23.07 -11.35
N ARG A 172 7.86 21.80 -11.34
CA ARG A 172 7.94 20.94 -12.53
C ARG A 172 6.84 19.87 -12.57
N ARG A 173 5.83 19.97 -11.68
CA ARG A 173 4.75 18.98 -11.51
C ARG A 173 5.28 17.57 -11.24
N VAL A 174 6.36 17.47 -10.47
CA VAL A 174 6.96 16.20 -10.05
C VAL A 174 6.49 15.87 -8.64
N ASN A 175 6.00 14.65 -8.47
CA ASN A 175 5.65 14.10 -7.16
C ASN A 175 6.88 13.53 -6.46
N VAL A 176 6.86 13.61 -5.14
CA VAL A 176 7.91 13.13 -4.25
C VAL A 176 7.34 11.98 -3.41
N VAL A 177 8.03 10.84 -3.33
CA VAL A 177 7.69 9.74 -2.43
C VAL A 177 8.83 9.58 -1.45
N SER A 178 8.70 10.19 -0.27
CA SER A 178 9.74 10.20 0.75
C SER A 178 9.84 8.86 1.47
N PHE A 179 11.08 8.45 1.77
CA PHE A 179 11.37 7.29 2.61
C PHE A 179 11.24 7.57 4.11
N SER A 180 10.89 8.80 4.49
CA SER A 180 10.65 9.16 5.89
C SER A 180 9.43 8.43 6.45
N ASN A 181 9.37 8.36 7.77
CA ASN A 181 8.22 7.91 8.55
C ASN A 181 7.50 9.06 9.29
N ASP A 182 7.93 10.32 9.10
CA ASP A 182 7.29 11.49 9.72
C ASP A 182 6.08 11.93 8.90
N ILE A 183 4.91 11.39 9.22
CA ILE A 183 3.64 11.69 8.55
C ILE A 183 3.22 13.16 8.64
N THR A 184 3.77 13.93 9.58
CA THR A 184 3.44 15.36 9.75
C THR A 184 4.06 16.23 8.65
N ARG A 185 4.97 15.65 7.85
CA ARG A 185 5.73 16.34 6.80
C ARG A 185 5.19 16.12 5.40
N ALA A 186 4.11 15.34 5.27
CA ALA A 186 3.38 15.19 4.03
C ALA A 186 2.99 16.56 3.44
N THR A 187 3.05 16.69 2.11
CA THR A 187 2.64 17.90 1.39
C THR A 187 1.80 17.52 0.18
N PRO A 188 1.08 18.46 -0.49
CA PRO A 188 0.19 18.11 -1.59
C PRO A 188 0.82 17.30 -2.73
N ASN A 189 2.14 17.39 -2.95
CA ASN A 189 2.88 16.60 -3.94
C ASN A 189 3.98 15.70 -3.31
N ALA A 190 3.96 15.50 -1.98
CA ALA A 190 4.93 14.65 -1.31
C ALA A 190 4.27 13.65 -0.36
N TYR A 191 4.50 12.37 -0.65
CA TYR A 191 4.03 11.23 0.12
C TYR A 191 5.07 10.80 1.15
N VAL A 192 4.60 10.26 2.27
CA VAL A 192 5.44 9.63 3.30
C VAL A 192 5.22 8.12 3.22
N MET A 193 6.25 7.37 2.79
CA MET A 193 6.16 5.95 2.45
C MET A 193 6.84 5.00 3.46
N GLY A 194 7.70 5.54 4.33
CA GLY A 194 8.38 4.73 5.35
C GLY A 194 7.42 4.00 6.28
N ILE A 195 7.95 3.10 7.10
CA ILE A 195 7.15 2.38 8.10
C ILE A 195 6.77 3.38 9.21
N THR A 196 5.52 3.86 9.19
CA THR A 196 5.04 4.90 10.10
C THR A 196 4.52 4.33 11.42
N PRO A 197 4.65 5.06 12.54
CA PRO A 197 4.00 4.69 13.80
C PRO A 197 2.51 4.42 13.61
N GLU A 198 1.81 5.24 12.83
CA GLU A 198 0.37 5.10 12.59
C GLU A 198 0.00 3.80 11.92
N ALA A 199 0.74 3.37 10.89
CA ALA A 199 0.46 2.13 10.19
C ALA A 199 0.68 0.93 11.12
N VAL A 200 1.77 0.96 11.89
CA VAL A 200 2.12 -0.10 12.86
C VAL A 200 1.06 -0.17 13.96
N THR A 201 0.73 0.97 14.57
CA THR A 201 -0.28 1.11 15.61
C THR A 201 -1.65 0.64 15.11
N LYS A 202 -2.09 1.11 13.94
CA LYS A 202 -3.36 0.68 13.32
C LYS A 202 -3.42 -0.85 13.24
N ARG A 203 -2.35 -1.48 12.76
CA ARG A 203 -2.30 -2.92 12.52
C ARG A 203 -2.43 -3.72 13.81
N VAL A 204 -1.65 -3.38 14.83
CA VAL A 204 -1.60 -4.18 16.07
C VAL A 204 -2.85 -3.96 16.94
N LEU A 205 -3.40 -2.74 16.97
CA LEU A 205 -4.67 -2.44 17.65
C LEU A 205 -5.85 -3.15 16.97
N GLU A 206 -5.93 -3.11 15.64
CA GLU A 206 -6.98 -3.81 14.90
C GLU A 206 -6.92 -5.33 15.15
N TYR A 207 -5.72 -5.90 15.18
CA TYR A 207 -5.56 -7.30 15.55
C TYR A 207 -6.05 -7.58 16.98
N SER A 208 -5.62 -6.77 17.96
CA SER A 208 -6.03 -6.92 19.37
C SER A 208 -7.55 -6.89 19.54
N ALA A 209 -8.21 -5.91 18.92
CA ALA A 209 -9.67 -5.80 18.94
C ALA A 209 -10.36 -7.05 18.36
N ARG A 210 -9.89 -7.56 17.21
CA ARG A 210 -10.43 -8.79 16.60
C ARG A 210 -10.24 -10.04 17.45
N GLN A 211 -9.17 -10.09 18.26
CA GLN A 211 -8.92 -11.19 19.20
C GLN A 211 -9.74 -11.06 20.50
N GLY A 212 -10.68 -10.12 20.59
CA GLY A 212 -11.48 -9.91 21.80
C GLY A 212 -10.70 -9.21 22.91
N GLN A 213 -9.63 -8.49 22.57
CA GLN A 213 -8.82 -7.69 23.49
C GLN A 213 -8.89 -6.19 23.11
N PRO A 214 -10.09 -5.56 23.15
CA PRO A 214 -10.27 -4.21 22.64
C PRO A 214 -9.81 -3.12 23.61
N ARG A 215 -9.74 -3.38 24.93
CA ARG A 215 -9.35 -2.37 25.93
C ARG A 215 -7.84 -2.37 26.10
N ILE A 216 -7.20 -1.30 25.69
CA ILE A 216 -5.75 -1.21 25.57
C ILE A 216 -5.24 -0.07 26.46
N ALA A 217 -4.24 -0.34 27.29
CA ALA A 217 -3.42 0.71 27.89
C ALA A 217 -2.25 1.03 26.97
N VAL A 218 -1.94 2.31 26.76
CA VAL A 218 -0.74 2.72 26.03
C VAL A 218 0.34 3.04 27.06
N VAL A 219 1.49 2.36 26.96
CA VAL A 219 2.66 2.62 27.81
C VAL A 219 3.83 2.88 26.88
N ALA A 220 4.17 4.14 26.66
CA ALA A 220 5.12 4.53 25.61
C ALA A 220 6.33 5.27 26.17
N PRO A 221 7.53 5.10 25.57
CA PRO A 221 8.70 5.86 25.98
C PRO A 221 8.56 7.34 25.60
N SER A 222 9.25 8.21 26.33
CA SER A 222 9.20 9.67 26.16
C SER A 222 9.96 10.20 24.94
N ASP A 223 10.49 9.31 24.10
CA ASP A 223 11.17 9.65 22.85
C ASP A 223 10.20 10.04 21.73
N THR A 224 10.74 10.39 20.56
CA THR A 224 9.95 10.87 19.42
C THR A 224 9.06 9.79 18.82
N TYR A 225 9.51 8.53 18.76
CA TYR A 225 8.75 7.44 18.18
C TYR A 225 7.62 7.00 19.12
N GLY A 226 7.92 6.81 20.41
CA GLY A 226 6.96 6.41 21.43
C GLY A 226 5.80 7.41 21.55
N ARG A 227 6.10 8.71 21.53
CA ARG A 227 5.07 9.77 21.51
C ARG A 227 4.20 9.72 20.26
N ALA A 228 4.80 9.60 19.07
CA ALA A 228 4.04 9.51 17.82
C ALA A 228 3.15 8.26 17.78
N ALA A 229 3.65 7.12 18.26
CA ALA A 229 2.89 5.88 18.34
C ALA A 229 1.74 5.97 19.36
N ALA A 230 1.94 6.65 20.49
CA ALA A 230 0.90 6.90 21.48
C ALA A 230 -0.20 7.84 20.95
N ASP A 231 0.19 8.92 20.27
CA ASP A 231 -0.76 9.82 19.61
C ASP A 231 -1.57 9.08 18.54
N ALA A 232 -0.90 8.24 17.73
CA ALA A 232 -1.55 7.38 16.76
C ALA A 232 -2.55 6.42 17.42
N ALA A 233 -2.21 5.82 18.57
CA ALA A 233 -3.08 4.87 19.27
C ALA A 233 -4.36 5.57 19.75
N ASN A 234 -4.21 6.72 20.40
CA ASN A 234 -5.34 7.54 20.86
C ASN A 234 -6.23 8.02 19.71
N GLY A 235 -5.63 8.39 18.57
CA GLY A 235 -6.37 8.85 17.40
C GLY A 235 -7.09 7.75 16.62
N LEU A 236 -6.52 6.54 16.58
CA LEU A 236 -6.97 5.46 15.70
C LEU A 236 -7.86 4.40 16.38
N ALA A 237 -7.73 4.20 17.69
CA ALA A 237 -8.33 3.07 18.40
C ALA A 237 -9.83 2.87 18.07
N ARG A 238 -10.63 3.94 18.17
CA ARG A 238 -12.08 3.88 17.90
C ARG A 238 -12.42 3.42 16.48
N TYR A 239 -11.58 3.72 15.49
CA TYR A 239 -11.80 3.38 14.09
C TYR A 239 -11.42 1.93 13.77
N VAL A 240 -10.63 1.29 14.63
CA VAL A 240 -10.19 -0.11 14.49
C VAL A 240 -10.85 -1.04 15.51
N GLY A 241 -11.90 -0.58 16.19
CA GLY A 241 -12.64 -1.37 17.17
C GLY A 241 -11.94 -1.55 18.52
N ALA A 242 -10.94 -0.72 18.82
CA ALA A 242 -10.24 -0.69 20.10
C ALA A 242 -10.63 0.53 20.93
N GLU A 243 -10.32 0.48 22.22
CA GLU A 243 -10.52 1.54 23.20
C GLU A 243 -9.20 1.76 23.95
N ILE A 244 -8.69 3.00 23.97
CA ILE A 244 -7.56 3.34 24.82
C ILE A 244 -8.09 3.71 26.20
N VAL A 245 -7.79 2.90 27.21
CA VAL A 245 -8.25 3.09 28.59
C VAL A 245 -7.50 4.24 29.25
N PHE A 246 -6.19 4.27 29.08
CA PHE A 246 -5.32 5.38 29.48
C PHE A 246 -4.01 5.32 28.70
N THR A 247 -3.26 6.42 28.73
CA THR A 247 -1.90 6.52 28.21
C THR A 247 -0.96 6.95 29.31
N GLU A 248 0.16 6.23 29.47
CA GLU A 248 1.28 6.59 30.33
C GLU A 248 2.54 6.74 29.49
N ILE A 249 3.32 7.78 29.79
CA ILE A 249 4.62 8.03 29.15
C ILE A 249 5.72 7.85 30.19
N TYR A 250 6.67 6.96 29.92
CA TYR A 250 7.82 6.72 30.80
C TYR A 250 9.12 7.29 30.23
N PRO A 251 10.13 7.56 31.07
CA PRO A 251 11.43 8.01 30.60
C PRO A 251 12.08 7.00 29.63
N ALA A 252 12.42 7.46 28.42
CA ALA A 252 13.11 6.63 27.42
C ALA A 252 14.52 6.20 27.88
N ASP A 253 15.18 6.99 28.73
CA ASP A 253 16.46 6.63 29.35
C ASP A 253 16.28 5.47 30.34
N ALA A 254 16.88 4.33 30.03
CA ALA A 254 16.86 3.13 30.89
C ALA A 254 17.45 3.39 32.29
N ASN A 255 18.29 4.41 32.45
CA ASN A 255 18.90 4.75 33.74
C ASN A 255 17.93 5.45 34.70
N ASP A 256 16.83 6.03 34.21
CA ASP A 256 15.78 6.61 35.06
C ASP A 256 14.84 5.51 35.59
N ARG A 257 15.41 4.63 36.40
CA ARG A 257 14.67 3.55 37.07
C ARG A 257 13.52 4.07 37.94
N PRO A 258 13.67 5.16 38.73
CA PRO A 258 12.56 5.68 39.53
C PRO A 258 11.37 6.11 38.69
N GLY A 259 11.58 6.86 37.60
CA GLY A 259 10.50 7.31 36.72
C GLY A 259 9.81 6.16 36.01
N ARG A 260 10.58 5.17 35.52
CA ARG A 260 10.03 3.96 34.89
C ARG A 260 9.24 3.10 35.88
N ALA A 261 9.75 2.93 37.10
CA ALA A 261 9.08 2.18 38.16
C ALA A 261 7.76 2.83 38.60
N ALA A 262 7.71 4.16 38.71
CA ALA A 262 6.49 4.89 39.05
C ALA A 262 5.39 4.67 38.00
N VAL A 263 5.74 4.71 36.71
CA VAL A 263 4.80 4.39 35.62
C VAL A 263 4.37 2.92 35.70
N ALA A 264 5.31 1.99 35.86
CA ALA A 264 4.99 0.56 35.96
C ALA A 264 4.02 0.25 37.11
N GLN A 265 4.24 0.85 38.28
CA GLN A 265 3.36 0.73 39.44
C GLN A 265 1.95 1.25 39.12
N SER A 266 1.84 2.47 38.59
CA SER A 266 0.56 3.08 38.20
C SER A 266 -0.21 2.24 37.17
N VAL A 267 0.48 1.59 36.23
CA VAL A 267 -0.12 0.68 35.26
C VAL A 267 -0.58 -0.62 35.95
N GLY A 268 0.26 -1.20 36.81
CA GLY A 268 -0.02 -2.43 37.56
C GLY A 268 -1.26 -2.33 38.47
N GLU A 269 -1.40 -1.21 39.18
CA GLU A 269 -2.58 -0.90 40.03
C GLU A 269 -3.90 -0.89 39.25
N ARG A 270 -3.84 -0.56 37.95
CA ARG A 270 -5.00 -0.49 37.04
C ARG A 270 -5.10 -1.70 36.12
N SER A 271 -4.31 -2.75 36.36
CA SER A 271 -4.16 -3.84 35.40
C SER A 271 -5.50 -4.52 35.04
N ASN A 272 -6.46 -4.57 35.96
CA ASN A 272 -7.80 -5.16 35.72
C ASN A 272 -8.70 -4.36 34.76
N SER A 273 -8.30 -3.15 34.37
CA SER A 273 -9.11 -2.27 33.51
C SER A 273 -8.88 -2.46 32.01
N PHE A 274 -7.84 -3.20 31.60
CA PHE A 274 -7.47 -3.43 30.21
C PHE A 274 -7.11 -4.89 29.91
N ASP A 275 -7.18 -5.26 28.65
CA ASP A 275 -6.93 -6.60 28.10
C ASP A 275 -5.53 -6.70 27.45
N ALA A 276 -4.96 -5.55 27.07
CA ALA A 276 -3.66 -5.47 26.42
C ALA A 276 -2.91 -4.18 26.76
N ILE A 277 -1.59 -4.21 26.61
CA ILE A 277 -0.70 -3.04 26.70
C ILE A 277 -0.05 -2.83 25.34
N TYR A 278 -0.24 -1.67 24.74
CA TYR A 278 0.58 -1.22 23.61
C TYR A 278 1.87 -0.58 24.12
N LEU A 279 2.99 -1.22 23.80
CA LEU A 279 4.35 -0.86 24.19
C LEU A 279 5.19 -0.54 22.94
N PRO A 280 5.11 0.69 22.40
CA PRO A 280 5.88 1.12 21.24
C PRO A 280 7.34 1.47 21.60
N ASP A 281 8.01 0.59 22.33
CA ASP A 281 9.42 0.76 22.68
C ASP A 281 10.31 0.15 21.60
N THR A 282 11.21 0.96 21.06
CA THR A 282 12.16 0.55 20.03
C THR A 282 13.53 0.13 20.56
N ALA A 283 13.80 0.30 21.85
CA ALA A 283 15.10 0.08 22.45
C ALA A 283 15.03 -0.85 23.68
N GLU A 284 14.16 -0.56 24.64
CA GLU A 284 14.21 -1.11 26.00
C GLU A 284 12.87 -1.78 26.41
N ALA A 285 12.23 -2.44 25.43
CA ALA A 285 10.92 -3.08 25.61
C ALA A 285 10.94 -4.17 26.68
N GLY A 286 12.01 -4.99 26.71
CA GLY A 286 12.19 -6.05 27.69
C GLY A 286 12.18 -5.49 29.12
N ASP A 287 13.05 -4.53 29.40
CA ASP A 287 13.17 -3.88 30.72
C ASP A 287 11.84 -3.28 31.21
N MET A 288 11.09 -2.60 30.33
CA MET A 288 9.79 -2.05 30.72
C MET A 288 8.77 -3.16 30.98
N ALA A 289 8.77 -4.24 30.19
CA ALA A 289 7.89 -5.38 30.39
C ALA A 289 8.19 -6.11 31.70
N SER A 290 9.46 -6.33 32.06
CA SER A 290 9.82 -6.96 33.35
C SER A 290 9.38 -6.10 34.54
N LEU A 291 9.50 -4.76 34.45
CA LEU A 291 8.98 -3.85 35.47
C LEU A 291 7.46 -3.95 35.60
N LEU A 292 6.73 -3.95 34.48
CA LEU A 292 5.27 -4.10 34.49
C LEU A 292 4.85 -5.43 35.12
N TYR A 293 5.56 -6.52 34.80
CA TYR A 293 5.34 -7.82 35.40
C TYR A 293 5.57 -7.81 36.91
N PHE A 294 6.68 -7.22 37.36
CA PHE A 294 6.99 -7.06 38.79
C PHE A 294 5.89 -6.31 39.56
N TYR A 295 5.28 -5.28 38.94
CA TYR A 295 4.18 -4.52 39.52
C TYR A 295 2.78 -5.12 39.27
N GLY A 296 2.70 -6.39 38.85
CA GLY A 296 1.45 -7.16 38.85
C GLY A 296 0.71 -7.23 37.51
N VAL A 297 1.34 -6.83 36.40
CA VAL A 297 0.81 -7.12 35.06
C VAL A 297 1.08 -8.58 34.70
N ASP A 298 0.04 -9.41 34.72
CA ASP A 298 0.13 -10.82 34.34
C ASP A 298 0.02 -11.02 32.82
N PRO A 299 1.06 -11.54 32.11
CA PRO A 299 1.05 -11.76 30.66
C PRO A 299 0.09 -12.86 30.19
N GLN A 300 -0.43 -13.69 31.11
CA GLN A 300 -1.51 -14.64 30.79
C GLN A 300 -2.85 -13.93 30.59
N ARG A 301 -3.06 -12.80 31.27
CA ARG A 301 -4.28 -11.99 31.19
C ARG A 301 -4.14 -10.80 30.26
N VAL A 302 -3.01 -10.10 30.34
CA VAL A 302 -2.72 -8.87 29.59
C VAL A 302 -1.75 -9.18 28.47
N ARG A 303 -2.19 -8.96 27.22
CA ARG A 303 -1.33 -9.16 26.05
C ARG A 303 -0.46 -7.92 25.80
N PHE A 304 0.84 -8.08 25.70
CA PHE A 304 1.71 -7.03 25.17
C PHE A 304 1.58 -6.93 23.65
N LEU A 305 1.44 -5.70 23.15
CA LEU A 305 1.38 -5.33 21.74
C LEU A 305 2.64 -4.50 21.42
N GLY A 306 3.48 -4.99 20.52
CA GLY A 306 4.77 -4.38 20.20
C GLY A 306 4.85 -3.79 18.79
N VAL A 307 6.09 -3.53 18.37
CA VAL A 307 6.44 -2.84 17.11
C VAL A 307 7.46 -3.63 16.29
N PRO A 308 7.60 -3.39 14.97
CA PRO A 308 8.40 -4.24 14.08
C PRO A 308 9.86 -4.46 14.47
N ILE A 309 10.49 -3.51 15.15
CA ILE A 309 11.91 -3.63 15.57
C ILE A 309 12.15 -4.79 16.54
N TRP A 310 11.09 -5.30 17.18
CA TRP A 310 11.16 -6.49 18.04
C TRP A 310 11.64 -7.74 17.28
N ASP A 311 11.47 -7.80 15.94
CA ASP A 311 12.06 -8.88 15.12
C ASP A 311 13.60 -8.91 15.23
N GLN A 312 14.25 -7.74 15.32
CA GLN A 312 15.71 -7.66 15.43
C GLN A 312 16.19 -7.89 16.87
N GLN A 313 15.33 -7.62 17.85
CA GLN A 313 15.59 -7.81 19.28
C GLN A 313 15.14 -9.19 19.78
N ALA A 314 14.65 -10.06 18.89
CA ALA A 314 14.03 -11.33 19.23
C ALA A 314 14.85 -12.17 20.22
N ASN A 315 16.16 -12.26 20.02
CA ASN A 315 17.05 -13.03 20.91
C ASN A 315 17.00 -12.56 22.37
N GLN A 316 16.85 -11.26 22.59
CA GLN A 316 16.71 -10.68 23.93
C GLN A 316 15.27 -10.85 24.44
N LEU A 317 14.28 -10.51 23.62
CA LEU A 317 12.88 -10.48 24.03
C LEU A 317 12.27 -11.88 24.26
N ILE A 318 12.75 -12.92 23.58
CA ILE A 318 12.30 -14.32 23.80
C ILE A 318 12.68 -14.80 25.21
N SER A 319 13.78 -14.28 25.78
CA SER A 319 14.21 -14.61 27.15
C SER A 319 13.42 -13.87 28.24
N GLU A 320 12.63 -12.85 27.86
CA GLU A 320 11.83 -12.07 28.79
C GLU A 320 10.48 -12.76 29.05
N GLN A 321 10.33 -13.32 30.25
CA GLN A 321 9.13 -14.04 30.66
C GLN A 321 7.87 -13.15 30.59
N ALA A 322 8.02 -11.85 30.86
CA ALA A 322 6.93 -10.89 30.78
C ALA A 322 6.39 -10.70 29.35
N LEU A 323 7.20 -11.00 28.32
CA LEU A 323 6.83 -10.87 26.92
C LEU A 323 6.38 -12.18 26.28
N LEU A 324 6.30 -13.28 27.03
CA LEU A 324 5.77 -14.52 26.46
C LEU A 324 4.32 -14.38 26.02
N GLY A 325 4.10 -14.72 24.75
CA GLY A 325 2.84 -14.54 24.06
C GLY A 325 2.56 -13.11 23.61
N ALA A 326 3.47 -12.14 23.81
CA ALA A 326 3.33 -10.81 23.24
C ALA A 326 3.21 -10.89 21.72
N VAL A 327 2.41 -10.01 21.13
CA VAL A 327 2.24 -9.93 19.67
C VAL A 327 2.73 -8.58 19.16
N TYR A 328 3.23 -8.52 17.94
CA TYR A 328 3.68 -7.27 17.34
C TYR A 328 3.45 -7.28 15.84
N ALA A 329 3.28 -6.09 15.26
CA ALA A 329 3.24 -5.97 13.81
C ALA A 329 4.64 -6.22 13.24
N SER A 330 4.74 -6.98 12.15
CA SER A 330 6.00 -7.24 11.44
C SER A 330 5.85 -7.05 9.93
N PRO A 331 6.97 -6.95 9.18
CA PRO A 331 6.94 -7.12 7.73
C PRO A 331 6.30 -8.46 7.34
N ALA A 332 5.74 -8.53 6.12
CA ALA A 332 5.21 -9.75 5.53
C ALA A 332 6.27 -10.86 5.46
N GLU A 333 5.94 -12.08 5.91
CA GLU A 333 6.98 -13.10 6.08
C GLU A 333 7.47 -13.66 4.74
N ARG A 334 6.53 -13.98 3.84
CA ARG A 334 6.89 -14.58 2.54
C ARG A 334 7.69 -13.64 1.66
N GLY A 335 7.24 -12.39 1.53
CA GLY A 335 7.90 -11.38 0.70
C GLY A 335 9.27 -11.01 1.25
N PHE A 336 9.36 -10.78 2.56
CA PHE A 336 10.58 -10.32 3.20
C PHE A 336 11.66 -11.41 3.25
N ALA A 337 11.30 -12.67 3.47
CA ALA A 337 12.26 -13.78 3.45
C ALA A 337 12.94 -13.94 2.08
N ALA A 338 12.17 -13.85 0.98
CA ALA A 338 12.72 -13.87 -0.37
C ALA A 338 13.64 -12.67 -0.63
N PHE A 339 13.23 -11.47 -0.21
CA PHE A 339 14.05 -10.26 -0.28
C PHE A 339 15.37 -10.42 0.48
N GLN A 340 15.34 -10.91 1.73
CA GLN A 340 16.56 -11.14 2.52
C GLN A 340 17.52 -12.11 1.84
N ALA A 341 17.01 -13.20 1.26
CA ALA A 341 17.83 -14.18 0.54
C ALA A 341 18.50 -13.54 -0.69
N SER A 342 17.73 -12.83 -1.52
CA SER A 342 18.25 -12.13 -2.70
C SER A 342 19.25 -11.02 -2.33
N PHE A 343 18.97 -10.28 -1.26
CA PHE A 343 19.85 -9.22 -0.77
C PHE A 343 21.17 -9.80 -0.28
N LYS A 344 21.14 -10.84 0.56
CA LYS A 344 22.35 -11.51 1.05
C LYS A 344 23.17 -12.12 -0.09
N ALA A 345 22.51 -12.70 -1.09
CA ALA A 345 23.18 -13.22 -2.28
C ALA A 345 23.86 -12.12 -3.11
N ALA A 346 23.28 -10.92 -3.17
CA ALA A 346 23.83 -9.80 -3.95
C ALA A 346 24.93 -9.03 -3.19
N PHE A 347 24.81 -8.85 -1.88
CA PHE A 347 25.65 -7.90 -1.10
C PHE A 347 26.42 -8.53 0.06
N GLY A 348 26.24 -9.83 0.34
CA GLY A 348 27.01 -10.58 1.33
C GLY A 348 26.60 -10.36 2.80
N SER A 349 25.67 -9.45 3.09
CA SER A 349 25.17 -9.16 4.43
C SER A 349 23.64 -9.19 4.50
N ALA A 350 23.08 -9.24 5.71
CA ALA A 350 21.63 -9.09 5.90
C ALA A 350 21.20 -7.63 5.61
N PRO A 351 20.00 -7.41 5.05
CA PRO A 351 19.53 -6.06 4.77
C PRO A 351 19.25 -5.27 6.05
N HIS A 352 19.51 -3.97 5.99
CA HIS A 352 18.97 -3.02 6.96
C HIS A 352 17.44 -2.90 6.75
N PRO A 353 16.60 -2.66 7.79
CA PRO A 353 15.16 -2.51 7.60
C PRO A 353 14.75 -1.43 6.60
N LEU A 354 15.50 -0.34 6.51
CA LEU A 354 15.23 0.70 5.50
C LEU A 354 15.60 0.30 4.07
N SER A 355 16.34 -0.80 3.86
CA SER A 355 16.63 -1.33 2.53
C SER A 355 15.37 -1.82 1.82
N SER A 356 14.42 -2.44 2.54
CA SER A 356 13.15 -2.89 1.97
C SER A 356 12.25 -1.71 1.61
N VAL A 357 12.24 -0.63 2.40
CA VAL A 357 11.52 0.61 2.07
C VAL A 357 12.03 1.22 0.76
N ALA A 358 13.35 1.26 0.57
CA ALA A 358 13.96 1.72 -0.67
C ALA A 358 13.63 0.78 -1.86
N TYR A 359 13.70 -0.53 -1.63
CA TYR A 359 13.31 -1.55 -2.60
C TYR A 359 11.86 -1.34 -3.07
N ASP A 360 10.91 -1.24 -2.14
CA ASP A 360 9.49 -1.07 -2.42
C ASP A 360 9.19 0.22 -3.18
N GLY A 361 9.82 1.33 -2.79
CA GLY A 361 9.62 2.62 -3.46
C GLY A 361 10.09 2.59 -4.91
N VAL A 362 11.23 1.93 -5.15
CA VAL A 362 11.75 1.73 -6.50
C VAL A 362 10.86 0.75 -7.27
N ALA A 363 10.51 -0.41 -6.70
CA ALA A 363 9.65 -1.40 -7.34
C ALA A 363 8.30 -0.81 -7.78
N MET A 364 7.66 0.02 -6.94
CA MET A 364 6.46 0.78 -7.30
C MET A 364 6.71 1.71 -8.50
N ALA A 365 7.81 2.47 -8.47
CA ALA A 365 8.10 3.39 -9.57
C ALA A 365 8.39 2.65 -10.88
N LEU A 366 9.06 1.49 -10.81
CA LEU A 366 9.31 0.60 -11.95
C LEU A 366 8.02 -0.02 -12.48
N GLU A 367 7.11 -0.44 -11.60
CA GLU A 367 5.80 -0.97 -11.98
C GLU A 367 4.98 0.09 -12.73
N ILE A 368 4.88 1.31 -12.19
CA ILE A 368 4.21 2.43 -12.87
C ILE A 368 4.85 2.69 -14.24
N ALA A 369 6.18 2.67 -14.31
CA ALA A 369 6.90 2.93 -15.56
C ALA A 369 6.75 1.83 -16.62
N GLY A 370 6.47 0.61 -16.19
CA GLY A 370 6.21 -0.52 -17.07
C GLY A 370 4.81 -0.52 -17.70
N ARG A 371 3.83 0.18 -17.14
CA ARG A 371 2.41 0.07 -17.53
C ARG A 371 2.04 0.81 -18.82
N VAL A 372 2.53 2.04 -18.97
CA VAL A 372 2.14 2.91 -20.11
C VAL A 372 3.36 3.60 -20.72
N PRO A 373 3.34 3.88 -22.04
CA PRO A 373 4.36 4.70 -22.67
C PRO A 373 4.42 6.10 -22.01
N ASN A 374 5.62 6.54 -21.61
CA ASN A 374 5.85 7.83 -20.93
C ASN A 374 4.98 8.01 -19.67
N PRO A 375 5.19 7.19 -18.62
CA PRO A 375 4.39 7.20 -17.40
C PRO A 375 4.37 8.60 -16.77
N ALA A 376 3.17 9.13 -16.58
CA ALA A 376 2.98 10.20 -15.64
C ALA A 376 2.93 9.57 -14.24
N PHE A 377 3.89 9.89 -13.37
CA PHE A 377 3.80 9.61 -11.94
C PHE A 377 2.80 10.56 -11.26
N SER A 378 1.59 10.59 -11.83
CA SER A 378 0.48 11.44 -11.41
C SER A 378 -0.06 10.97 -10.06
N THR A 379 -0.83 11.84 -9.42
CA THR A 379 -1.56 11.47 -8.19
C THR A 379 -2.42 10.22 -8.39
N GLY A 380 -3.11 10.08 -9.54
CA GLY A 380 -3.95 8.90 -9.81
C GLY A 380 -3.16 7.59 -9.94
N GLU A 381 -1.92 7.64 -10.44
CA GLU A 381 -1.06 6.45 -10.52
C GLU A 381 -0.40 6.11 -9.19
N LEU A 382 -0.09 7.11 -8.36
CA LEU A 382 0.49 6.91 -7.03
C LEU A 382 -0.56 6.46 -6.00
N GLU A 383 -1.79 7.00 -6.08
CA GLU A 383 -2.86 6.78 -5.10
C GLU A 383 -3.83 5.65 -5.47
N ARG A 384 -3.33 4.64 -6.16
CA ARG A 384 -4.17 3.55 -6.66
C ARG A 384 -4.86 2.82 -5.51
N PRO A 385 -6.19 2.59 -5.58
CA PRO A 385 -6.93 1.95 -4.49
C PRO A 385 -6.38 0.57 -4.11
N GLN A 386 -5.98 -0.23 -5.11
CA GLN A 386 -5.39 -1.56 -4.93
C GLN A 386 -3.98 -1.54 -4.32
N GLY A 387 -3.29 -0.40 -4.36
CA GLY A 387 -1.90 -0.28 -3.93
C GLY A 387 -0.90 -0.98 -4.85
N PHE A 388 0.18 -1.41 -4.23
CA PHE A 388 1.36 -2.04 -4.82
C PHE A 388 1.79 -3.22 -3.97
N GLU A 389 2.42 -4.19 -4.61
CA GLU A 389 3.07 -5.33 -3.95
C GLU A 389 4.43 -4.87 -3.40
N GLY A 390 4.64 -5.00 -2.10
CA GLY A 390 5.91 -4.71 -1.43
C GLY A 390 6.49 -5.93 -0.75
N VAL A 391 7.80 -5.95 -0.54
CA VAL A 391 8.49 -7.06 0.16
C VAL A 391 8.14 -7.08 1.64
N ASP A 392 7.82 -5.92 2.23
CA ASP A 392 7.31 -5.82 3.60
C ASP A 392 5.80 -6.07 3.71
N GLY A 393 5.13 -6.37 2.59
CA GLY A 393 3.68 -6.50 2.44
C GLY A 393 3.11 -5.45 1.49
N PRO A 394 1.84 -5.61 1.06
CA PRO A 394 1.24 -4.68 0.12
C PRO A 394 1.11 -3.29 0.74
N PHE A 395 1.29 -2.24 -0.05
CA PHE A 395 1.18 -0.86 0.44
C PHE A 395 0.44 0.02 -0.56
N ALA A 396 -0.20 1.07 -0.08
CA ALA A 396 -0.90 2.04 -0.91
C ALA A 396 -0.63 3.45 -0.40
N LEU A 397 -0.29 4.36 -1.31
CA LEU A 397 -0.26 5.77 -0.99
C LEU A 397 -1.70 6.29 -1.03
N ARG A 398 -2.12 7.02 0.00
CA ARG A 398 -3.50 7.50 0.14
C ARG A 398 -3.59 8.98 -0.20
N PHE A 399 -4.82 9.46 -0.39
CA PHE A 399 -5.13 10.84 -0.78
C PHE A 399 -4.62 11.89 0.23
N ASP A 400 -4.46 11.49 1.49
CA ASP A 400 -3.87 12.28 2.58
C ASP A 400 -2.33 12.26 2.57
N LYS A 401 -1.74 11.65 1.54
CA LYS A 401 -0.31 11.52 1.27
C LYS A 401 0.44 10.63 2.26
N ARG A 402 -0.29 9.82 3.03
CA ARG A 402 0.27 8.82 3.93
C ARG A 402 0.26 7.45 3.26
N VAL A 403 1.11 6.57 3.76
CA VAL A 403 1.11 5.16 3.36
C VAL A 403 0.18 4.36 4.26
N GLU A 404 -0.64 3.52 3.63
CA GLU A 404 -1.22 2.36 4.27
C GLU A 404 -0.38 1.14 3.89
N ARG A 405 -0.08 0.27 4.85
CA ARG A 405 0.76 -0.91 4.62
C ARG A 405 0.16 -2.13 5.30
N GLY A 406 0.09 -3.22 4.56
CA GLY A 406 -0.26 -4.54 5.03
C GLY A 406 0.94 -5.10 5.77
N MET A 407 0.71 -5.53 7.00
CA MET A 407 1.75 -6.05 7.89
C MET A 407 1.29 -7.39 8.45
N ALA A 408 2.25 -8.27 8.74
CA ALA A 408 1.98 -9.49 9.47
C ALA A 408 1.86 -9.20 10.98
N ILE A 409 1.38 -10.19 11.73
CA ILE A 409 1.40 -10.25 13.18
C ILE A 409 2.22 -11.46 13.57
N LYS A 410 3.27 -11.23 14.36
CA LYS A 410 4.07 -12.27 14.99
C LYS A 410 3.83 -12.30 16.48
N ARG A 411 4.20 -13.42 17.09
CA ARG A 411 4.13 -13.67 18.53
C ARG A 411 5.47 -14.11 19.06
N ILE A 412 5.85 -13.60 20.22
CA ILE A 412 6.97 -14.11 20.99
C ILE A 412 6.51 -15.39 21.71
N SER A 413 7.16 -16.51 21.44
CA SER A 413 6.90 -17.80 22.09
C SER A 413 8.15 -18.26 22.84
N SER A 414 7.98 -19.27 23.70
CA SER A 414 9.10 -19.88 24.44
C SER A 414 10.13 -20.59 23.54
N VAL A 415 9.79 -20.83 22.27
CA VAL A 415 10.66 -21.53 21.30
C VAL A 415 11.14 -20.63 20.16
N GLY A 416 10.74 -19.36 20.13
CA GLY A 416 11.09 -18.43 19.06
C GLY A 416 9.98 -17.46 18.68
N LEU A 417 10.14 -16.82 17.53
CA LEU A 417 9.10 -16.00 16.92
C LEU A 417 8.16 -16.87 16.09
N GLU A 418 6.85 -16.72 16.32
CA GLU A 418 5.80 -17.46 15.61
C GLU A 418 4.97 -16.50 14.74
N LEU A 419 4.77 -16.84 13.48
CA LEU A 419 3.82 -16.14 12.61
C LEU A 419 2.39 -16.47 13.02
N VAL A 420 1.63 -15.46 13.45
CA VAL A 420 0.23 -15.62 13.84
C VAL A 420 -0.72 -15.32 12.68
N GLU A 421 -0.44 -14.22 11.97
CA GLU A 421 -1.23 -13.78 10.82
C GLU A 421 -0.26 -13.17 9.81
N ASP A 422 -0.22 -13.67 8.58
CA ASP A 422 0.61 -13.05 7.54
C ASP A 422 0.03 -11.67 7.13
N ALA A 423 0.82 -10.88 6.39
CA ALA A 423 0.29 -9.68 5.78
C ALA A 423 -0.88 -10.05 4.85
N PRO A 424 -1.92 -9.20 4.74
CA PRO A 424 -3.02 -9.46 3.82
C PRO A 424 -2.47 -9.56 2.39
N SER A 425 -3.07 -10.38 1.55
CA SER A 425 -2.70 -10.48 0.12
C SER A 425 -3.05 -9.22 -0.66
N THR A 426 -3.95 -8.38 -0.14
CA THR A 426 -4.28 -7.08 -0.73
C THR A 426 -4.77 -6.12 0.35
N LEU A 427 -4.52 -4.83 0.16
CA LEU A 427 -5.12 -3.77 0.98
C LEU A 427 -6.57 -3.49 0.63
N TYR A 428 -7.06 -4.02 -0.50
CA TYR A 428 -8.44 -3.84 -0.93
C TYR A 428 -9.34 -4.86 -0.23
N ARG A 429 -10.13 -4.41 0.75
CA ARG A 429 -11.23 -5.23 1.30
C ARG A 429 -12.42 -5.17 0.35
N ASN A 430 -12.61 -6.22 -0.46
CA ASN A 430 -13.93 -6.51 -1.01
C ASN A 430 -14.88 -6.69 0.17
N THR A 431 -15.74 -5.71 0.42
CA THR A 431 -16.84 -5.90 1.37
C THR A 431 -17.83 -6.86 0.69
N THR A 432 -17.59 -8.16 0.84
CA THR A 432 -18.55 -9.17 0.42
C THR A 432 -19.66 -9.16 1.46
N THR A 433 -20.59 -8.22 1.32
CA THR A 433 -21.87 -8.30 2.05
C THR A 433 -22.62 -9.48 1.45
N SER A 434 -22.50 -10.65 2.08
CA SER A 434 -23.35 -11.79 1.82
C SER A 434 -24.79 -11.46 2.26
N MET A 435 -25.53 -10.74 1.41
CA MET A 435 -26.98 -10.66 1.55
C MET A 435 -27.56 -12.02 1.18
N SER A 436 -27.93 -12.82 2.19
CA SER A 436 -28.80 -13.97 1.97
C SER A 436 -30.14 -13.44 1.44
N ILE A 437 -30.43 -13.68 0.16
CA ILE A 437 -31.76 -13.43 -0.37
C ILE A 437 -32.66 -14.54 0.19
N GLN A 438 -33.33 -14.25 1.32
CA GLN A 438 -34.52 -15.01 1.69
C GLN A 438 -35.59 -14.67 0.66
N ARG A 439 -35.86 -15.63 -0.23
CA ARG A 439 -36.94 -15.55 -1.21
C ARG A 439 -38.27 -15.49 -0.45
N PRO A 440 -39.09 -14.42 -0.56
CA PRO A 440 -40.39 -14.42 0.07
C PRO A 440 -41.26 -15.48 -0.61
N SER A 441 -41.75 -16.41 0.18
CA SER A 441 -42.77 -17.38 -0.21
C SER A 441 -44.06 -16.61 -0.56
N SER A 442 -44.42 -16.60 -1.84
CA SER A 442 -45.69 -16.08 -2.30
C SER A 442 -46.83 -16.95 -1.78
N THR A 443 -47.47 -16.52 -0.68
CA THR A 443 -48.83 -16.95 -0.36
C THR A 443 -49.75 -15.80 -0.72
N THR A 444 -50.46 -15.97 -1.83
CA THR A 444 -51.57 -15.12 -2.24
C THR A 444 -52.63 -15.11 -1.15
N THR A 445 -52.91 -13.96 -0.56
CA THR A 445 -54.20 -13.71 0.10
C THR A 445 -54.67 -12.33 -0.30
N ILE A 446 -55.79 -12.33 -1.02
CA ILE A 446 -56.51 -11.15 -1.48
C ILE A 446 -57.38 -10.67 -0.33
N SER A 447 -57.29 -9.38 0.03
CA SER A 447 -58.39 -8.62 0.61
C SER A 447 -58.14 -7.12 0.44
N ALA A 448 -59.14 -6.45 -0.11
CA ALA A 448 -59.17 -5.03 -0.45
C ALA A 448 -59.69 -4.18 0.72
N THR A 449 -59.30 -2.89 0.81
CA THR A 449 -60.15 -1.67 0.95
C THR A 449 -59.33 -0.45 1.44
N GLN A 450 -59.04 0.48 0.50
CA GLN A 450 -59.09 1.97 0.50
C GLN A 450 -58.62 2.87 1.70
N PRO A 451 -58.35 4.19 1.43
CA PRO A 451 -57.19 4.95 1.94
C PRO A 451 -57.50 6.01 3.00
N THR A 452 -56.48 6.46 3.74
CA THR A 452 -56.47 7.77 4.43
C THR A 452 -55.05 8.33 4.63
N ASP A 453 -54.91 9.63 4.34
CA ASP A 453 -53.74 10.48 4.51
C ASP A 453 -53.15 10.51 5.94
N ALA A 454 -51.82 10.60 6.03
CA ALA A 454 -51.13 11.47 7.00
C ALA A 454 -49.63 11.58 6.69
N SER A 455 -49.17 12.84 6.64
CA SER A 455 -47.80 13.30 6.48
C SER A 455 -46.82 12.73 7.53
N THR A 456 -45.71 12.15 7.08
CA THR A 456 -44.50 12.01 7.91
C THR A 456 -43.24 12.18 7.07
N THR A 457 -42.50 13.24 7.35
CA THR A 457 -41.17 13.54 6.80
C THR A 457 -40.24 12.35 7.08
N THR A 458 -39.81 11.64 6.02
CA THR A 458 -38.89 10.51 6.13
C THR A 458 -37.60 10.86 5.41
N SER A 459 -36.50 10.96 6.16
CA SER A 459 -35.15 11.08 5.62
C SER A 459 -34.83 9.84 4.78
N SER A 460 -34.69 10.01 3.46
CA SER A 460 -34.36 8.92 2.55
C SER A 460 -32.84 8.74 2.43
N TYR A 461 -32.31 7.61 2.90
CA TYR A 461 -30.99 7.13 2.51
C TYR A 461 -31.12 6.32 1.22
N SER A 462 -30.34 6.65 0.18
CA SER A 462 -30.25 5.85 -1.04
C SER A 462 -29.21 4.73 -0.84
N THR A 463 -29.64 3.48 -1.01
CA THR A 463 -28.74 2.32 -1.11
C THR A 463 -28.60 1.96 -2.59
N THR A 464 -27.43 2.16 -3.17
CA THR A 464 -27.12 1.71 -4.53
C THR A 464 -26.88 0.20 -4.52
N ARG A 465 -27.74 -0.56 -5.20
CA ARG A 465 -27.59 -2.01 -5.40
C ARG A 465 -26.89 -2.26 -6.74
N ILE A 466 -25.62 -2.65 -6.70
CA ILE A 466 -24.90 -3.17 -7.86
C ILE A 466 -25.23 -4.66 -7.98
N THR A 467 -25.81 -5.09 -9.10
CA THR A 467 -26.05 -6.52 -9.39
C THR A 467 -25.03 -6.95 -10.43
N GLN A 468 -24.07 -7.80 -10.04
CA GLN A 468 -23.17 -8.45 -10.99
C GLN A 468 -23.74 -9.83 -11.34
N THR A 469 -23.89 -10.10 -12.63
CA THR A 469 -24.29 -11.41 -13.14
C THR A 469 -23.02 -12.19 -13.46
N GLU A 470 -22.74 -13.27 -12.73
CA GLU A 470 -21.71 -14.24 -13.11
C GLU A 470 -22.33 -15.32 -14.02
N VAL A 471 -21.73 -15.53 -15.18
CA VAL A 471 -22.07 -16.64 -16.09
C VAL A 471 -21.18 -17.84 -15.71
N TYR A 472 -21.79 -18.87 -15.13
CA TYR A 472 -21.12 -20.14 -14.84
C TYR A 472 -21.14 -21.02 -16.10
N ALA A 473 -19.98 -21.41 -16.63
CA ALA A 473 -19.88 -22.38 -17.72
C ALA A 473 -19.98 -23.82 -17.17
N PRO A 474 -20.85 -24.70 -17.70
CA PRO A 474 -21.05 -26.05 -17.15
C PRO A 474 -19.93 -27.04 -17.53
N ARG A 475 -19.56 -27.91 -16.58
CA ARG A 475 -18.57 -29.00 -16.69
C ARG A 475 -19.03 -30.13 -17.63
N SER A 476 -18.74 -30.02 -18.94
CA SER A 476 -18.88 -31.17 -19.86
C SER A 476 -17.90 -31.20 -21.03
N ALA A 477 -16.82 -30.42 -20.99
CA ALA A 477 -15.73 -30.51 -21.95
C ALA A 477 -14.44 -30.84 -21.20
N GLY A 478 -13.61 -31.75 -21.73
CA GLY A 478 -12.29 -32.09 -21.17
C GLY A 478 -11.41 -30.87 -20.91
N GLY A 479 -10.32 -31.07 -20.16
CA GLY A 479 -9.47 -29.98 -19.65
C GLY A 479 -8.00 -30.11 -20.04
N TRP A 480 -7.33 -28.97 -20.20
CA TRP A 480 -5.87 -28.90 -20.32
C TRP A 480 -5.23 -28.98 -18.93
N ILE A 481 -4.22 -29.84 -18.77
CA ILE A 481 -3.46 -29.98 -17.52
C ILE A 481 -1.98 -29.68 -17.78
N GLY A 482 -1.34 -28.90 -16.88
CA GLY A 482 0.05 -28.44 -16.98
C GLY A 482 0.20 -26.94 -17.24
N THR A 483 1.41 -26.38 -17.04
CA THR A 483 1.74 -24.96 -17.30
C THR A 483 2.85 -24.84 -18.35
N GLY A 484 2.82 -23.77 -19.15
CA GLY A 484 3.81 -23.52 -20.21
C GLY A 484 3.53 -24.29 -21.50
N GLU A 485 4.58 -24.67 -22.23
CA GLU A 485 4.51 -25.35 -23.54
C GLU A 485 4.15 -26.85 -23.44
N ASN A 486 4.18 -27.44 -22.23
CA ASN A 486 3.93 -28.87 -22.00
C ASN A 486 2.49 -29.19 -21.56
N ARG A 487 1.47 -28.49 -22.09
CA ARG A 487 0.07 -28.78 -21.72
C ARG A 487 -0.45 -29.99 -22.50
N VAL A 488 -1.13 -30.89 -21.80
CA VAL A 488 -1.78 -32.07 -22.40
C VAL A 488 -3.29 -31.95 -22.22
N TRP A 489 -4.04 -32.22 -23.29
CA TRP A 489 -5.50 -32.23 -23.29
C TRP A 489 -6.01 -33.60 -22.85
N VAL A 490 -6.89 -33.62 -21.85
CA VAL A 490 -7.52 -34.85 -21.36
C VAL A 490 -9.04 -34.79 -21.62
N PRO A 491 -9.59 -35.65 -22.50
CA PRO A 491 -11.04 -35.80 -22.69
C PRO A 491 -11.72 -36.34 -21.43
N ALA A 492 -13.03 -36.08 -21.28
CA ALA A 492 -13.75 -36.39 -20.05
C ALA A 492 -13.93 -37.90 -19.75
N ASP A 493 -13.72 -38.78 -20.74
CA ASP A 493 -14.10 -40.19 -20.66
C ASP A 493 -12.98 -41.12 -21.20
N SER A 494 -11.84 -41.21 -20.50
CA SER A 494 -10.89 -42.35 -20.59
C SER A 494 -9.83 -42.30 -19.50
#